data_AF-A0A0F2S794-F1
#
_entry.id   AF-A0A0F2S794-F1
#
_cell.length_a   1.000
_cell.length_b   1.000
_cell.length_c   1.000
_cell.angle_alpha   90.00
_cell.angle_beta   90.00
_cell.angle_gamma   90.00
#
_symmetry.space_group_name_H-M   'P 1'
#
loop_
_entity.id
_entity.type
_entity.pdbx_description
1 polymer ?
#
loop_
_entity_poly.entity_id
_entity_poly.type
_entity_poly.pdbx_seq_one_letter_code
_entity_poly.pdbx_strand_id
1 'polypeptide(L)'
;KKLFEKTVALYPVIMILVIFLSDCYKVFDDYSTVELDFFITKYKGCEIAPLAQYANGLLDDYEAVKNSLIYKDISNGPSEGMNSRIKMKHRRGGGRAGIELINAYNVLKMSDLAG
;
A
#
# COMPACT_ATOMS: atom_id res chain seq x y z
N LYS A 1 -5.64 27.38 15.28
CA LYS A 1 -6.03 26.87 16.62
C LYS A 1 -7.53 26.96 16.87
N LYS A 2 -8.14 28.15 16.97
CA LYS A 2 -9.60 28.34 17.16
C LYS A 2 -10.51 27.59 16.17
N LEU A 3 -10.16 27.57 14.89
CA LEU A 3 -10.97 26.87 13.87
C LEU A 3 -10.91 25.34 14.04
N PHE A 4 -9.74 24.79 14.33
CA PHE A 4 -9.56 23.35 14.55
C PHE A 4 -10.32 22.88 15.79
N GLU A 5 -10.20 23.61 16.90
CA GLU A 5 -10.93 23.31 18.14
C GLU A 5 -12.46 23.32 17.91
N LYS A 6 -12.97 24.31 17.17
CA LYS A 6 -14.40 24.38 16.81
C LYS A 6 -14.84 23.23 15.92
N THR A 7 -14.01 22.85 14.96
CA THR A 7 -14.26 21.73 14.04
C THR A 7 -14.23 20.37 14.76
N VAL A 8 -13.32 20.17 15.71
CA VAL A 8 -13.26 18.97 16.56
C VAL A 8 -14.50 18.86 17.45
N ALA A 9 -14.98 19.98 18.02
CA ALA A 9 -16.20 20.00 18.82
C ALA A 9 -17.44 19.59 18.00
N LEU A 10 -17.46 19.93 16.70
CA LEU A 10 -18.56 19.59 15.78
C LEU A 10 -18.43 18.17 15.21
N TYR A 11 -17.21 17.69 15.02
CA TYR A 11 -16.92 16.39 14.39
C TYR A 11 -15.83 15.64 15.18
N PRO A 12 -16.20 14.97 16.28
CA PRO A 12 -15.25 14.24 17.12
C PRO A 12 -14.43 13.17 16.38
N VAL A 13 -14.98 12.65 15.27
CA VAL A 13 -14.30 11.69 14.38
C VAL A 13 -12.94 12.20 13.89
N ILE A 14 -12.76 13.52 13.76
CA ILE A 14 -11.49 14.12 13.32
C ILE A 14 -10.37 13.79 14.30
N MET A 15 -10.63 13.78 15.61
CA MET A 15 -9.62 13.39 16.59
C MET A 15 -9.23 11.93 16.43
N ILE A 16 -10.19 11.05 16.16
CA ILE A 16 -9.91 9.63 15.90
C ILE A 16 -9.00 9.49 14.68
N LEU A 17 -9.29 10.21 13.59
CA LEU A 17 -8.48 10.19 12.37
C LEU A 17 -7.07 10.75 12.59
N VAL A 18 -6.93 11.82 13.37
CA VAL A 18 -5.62 12.40 13.70
C VAL A 18 -4.79 11.42 14.54
N ILE A 19 -5.39 10.78 15.54
CA ILE A 19 -4.72 9.76 16.36
C ILE A 19 -4.33 8.55 15.49
N PHE A 20 -5.24 8.10 14.62
CA PHE A 20 -4.97 7.01 13.68
C PHE A 20 -3.77 7.32 12.79
N LEU A 21 -3.72 8.51 12.19
CA LEU A 21 -2.59 8.92 11.36
C LEU A 21 -1.29 9.03 12.17
N SER A 22 -1.36 9.60 13.37
CA SER A 22 -0.19 9.70 14.25
C SER A 22 0.40 8.33 14.59
N ASP A 23 -0.46 7.36 14.92
CA ASP A 23 -0.01 5.99 15.20
C ASP A 23 0.53 5.32 13.94
N CYS A 24 -0.12 5.56 12.78
CA CYS A 24 0.32 5.02 11.50
C CYS A 24 1.72 5.54 11.13
N TYR A 25 1.96 6.85 11.26
CA TYR A 25 3.28 7.43 11.01
C TYR A 25 4.32 6.87 11.94
N LYS A 26 4.00 6.66 13.22
CA LYS A 26 4.92 6.04 14.17
C LYS A 26 5.40 4.66 13.71
N VAL A 27 4.53 3.84 13.10
CA VAL A 27 4.93 2.54 12.54
C VAL A 27 6.00 2.70 11.45
N PHE A 28 5.75 3.57 10.47
CA PHE A 28 6.55 3.66 9.25
C PHE A 28 7.77 4.59 9.37
N ASP A 29 7.70 5.63 10.19
CA ASP A 29 8.81 6.54 10.43
C ASP A 29 9.86 5.91 11.38
N ASP A 30 9.41 5.13 12.37
CA ASP A 30 10.30 4.42 13.30
C ASP A 30 10.73 3.04 12.76
N TYR A 31 10.13 2.58 11.65
CA TYR A 31 10.34 1.24 11.08
C TYR A 31 10.11 0.12 12.12
N SER A 32 9.12 0.29 12.99
CA SER A 32 8.92 -0.57 14.16
C SER A 32 7.85 -1.63 13.92
N THR A 33 8.26 -2.90 13.94
CA THR A 33 7.36 -4.05 13.85
C THR A 33 6.47 -4.20 15.08
N VAL A 34 6.96 -3.77 16.25
CA VAL A 34 6.16 -3.77 17.49
C VAL A 34 5.03 -2.75 17.39
N GLU A 35 5.30 -1.55 16.88
CA GLU A 35 4.26 -0.54 16.67
C GLU A 35 3.26 -1.00 15.61
N LEU A 36 3.69 -1.75 14.58
CA LEU A 36 2.79 -2.36 13.59
C LEU A 36 1.78 -3.31 14.27
N ASP A 37 2.25 -4.19 15.16
CA ASP A 37 1.38 -5.12 15.90
C ASP A 37 0.36 -4.38 16.78
N PHE A 38 0.81 -3.34 17.48
CA PHE A 38 -0.06 -2.48 18.29
C PHE A 38 -1.09 -1.75 17.43
N PHE A 39 -0.66 -1.17 16.31
CA PHE A 39 -1.53 -0.45 15.38
C PHE A 39 -2.63 -1.36 14.82
N ILE A 40 -2.26 -2.54 14.31
CA ILE A 40 -3.23 -3.50 13.77
C ILE A 40 -4.21 -3.93 14.86
N THR A 41 -3.71 -4.29 16.04
CA THR A 41 -4.56 -4.74 17.16
C THR A 41 -5.54 -3.65 17.60
N LYS A 42 -5.09 -2.40 17.64
CA LYS A 42 -5.91 -1.24 18.04
C LYS A 42 -7.04 -0.96 17.04
N TYR A 43 -6.79 -1.09 15.74
CA TYR A 43 -7.71 -0.60 14.72
C TYR A 43 -8.48 -1.69 13.95
N LYS A 44 -8.08 -2.97 13.99
CA LYS A 44 -8.76 -4.06 13.24
C LYS A 44 -10.26 -4.22 13.54
N GLY A 45 -10.70 -3.81 14.72
CA GLY A 45 -12.10 -3.82 15.16
C GLY A 45 -12.73 -2.43 15.30
N CYS A 46 -12.14 -1.39 14.70
CA CYS A 46 -12.65 -0.03 14.79
C CYS A 46 -14.05 0.09 14.18
N GLU A 47 -14.95 0.84 14.84
CA GLU A 47 -16.30 1.11 14.32
C GLU A 47 -16.30 1.89 13.00
N ILE A 48 -15.23 2.65 12.75
CA ILE A 48 -15.02 3.34 11.49
C ILE A 48 -14.51 2.33 10.47
N ALA A 49 -15.43 1.77 9.67
CA ALA A 49 -15.15 0.68 8.74
C ALA A 49 -13.91 0.90 7.84
N PRO A 50 -13.65 2.10 7.29
CA PRO A 50 -12.40 2.34 6.53
C PRO A 50 -11.11 2.14 7.35
N LEU A 51 -11.10 2.50 8.63
CA LEU A 51 -9.92 2.33 9.49
C LEU A 51 -9.70 0.85 9.84
N ALA A 52 -10.80 0.14 10.14
CA ALA A 52 -10.75 -1.30 10.35
C ALA A 52 -10.30 -2.04 9.09
N GLN A 53 -10.82 -1.67 7.91
CA GLN A 53 -10.42 -2.26 6.64
C GLN A 53 -8.92 -2.04 6.37
N TYR A 54 -8.39 -0.84 6.64
CA TYR A 54 -6.97 -0.58 6.49
C TYR A 54 -6.13 -1.47 7.41
N ALA A 55 -6.47 -1.54 8.69
CA ALA A 55 -5.74 -2.36 9.66
C ALA A 55 -5.81 -3.86 9.35
N ASN A 56 -6.96 -4.36 8.88
CA ASN A 56 -7.09 -5.75 8.45
C ASN A 56 -6.32 -6.01 7.15
N GLY A 57 -6.27 -5.07 6.21
CA GLY A 57 -5.43 -5.21 5.02
C GLY A 57 -3.93 -5.34 5.36
N LEU A 58 -3.46 -4.57 6.36
CA LEU A 58 -2.09 -4.75 6.87
C LEU A 58 -1.88 -6.11 7.54
N LEU A 59 -2.92 -6.67 8.17
CA LEU A 59 -2.86 -8.01 8.78
C LEU A 59 -2.84 -9.12 7.73
N ASP A 60 -3.63 -8.99 6.67
CA ASP A 60 -3.68 -9.96 5.57
C ASP A 60 -2.31 -10.03 4.85
N ASP A 61 -1.64 -8.89 4.69
CA ASP A 61 -0.31 -8.76 4.09
C ASP A 61 0.83 -8.65 5.13
N TYR A 62 0.62 -9.14 6.37
CA TYR A 62 1.48 -8.85 7.52
C TYR A 62 2.97 -9.11 7.25
N GLU A 63 3.32 -10.27 6.70
CA GLU A 63 4.73 -10.61 6.44
C GLU A 63 5.37 -9.67 5.41
N ALA A 64 4.64 -9.24 4.38
CA ALA A 64 5.14 -8.29 3.39
C ALA A 64 5.38 -6.92 4.01
N VAL A 65 4.42 -6.44 4.83
CA VAL A 65 4.53 -5.15 5.53
C VAL A 65 5.68 -5.19 6.54
N LYS A 66 5.75 -6.22 7.37
CA LYS A 66 6.83 -6.43 8.34
C LYS A 66 8.21 -6.43 7.67
N ASN A 67 8.35 -7.14 6.55
CA ASN A 67 9.60 -7.17 5.80
C ASN A 67 9.96 -5.78 5.24
N SER A 68 8.99 -4.98 4.82
CA SER A 68 9.25 -3.60 4.38
C SER A 68 9.81 -2.71 5.49
N LEU A 69 9.43 -2.95 6.75
CA LEU A 69 9.98 -2.24 7.91
C LEU A 69 11.40 -2.73 8.25
N ILE A 70 11.63 -4.04 8.26
CA ILE A 70 12.93 -4.64 8.59
C ILE A 70 14.00 -4.29 7.55
N TYR A 71 13.64 -4.37 6.26
CA TYR A 71 14.54 -4.20 5.13
C TYR A 71 14.39 -2.83 4.47
N LYS A 72 14.30 -1.76 5.26
CA LYS A 72 14.02 -0.39 4.78
C LYS A 72 14.98 0.13 3.70
N ASP A 73 16.22 -0.33 3.70
CA ASP A 73 17.24 0.09 2.74
C ASP A 73 17.17 -0.71 1.42
N ILE A 74 16.29 -1.71 1.34
CA ILE A 74 16.07 -2.52 0.15
C ILE A 74 14.89 -1.94 -0.62
N SER A 75 15.17 -1.38 -1.79
CA SER A 75 14.13 -0.83 -2.66
C SER A 75 13.36 -1.93 -3.39
N ASN A 76 12.02 -1.85 -3.34
CA ASN A 76 11.13 -2.62 -4.21
C ASN A 76 11.07 -2.09 -5.65
N GLY A 77 11.75 -0.97 -5.94
CA GLY A 77 11.71 -0.28 -7.22
C GLY A 77 11.98 -1.16 -8.45
N PRO A 78 12.99 -2.06 -8.46
CA PRO A 78 13.20 -2.97 -9.58
C PRO A 78 11.99 -3.89 -9.85
N SER A 79 11.45 -4.50 -8.80
CA SER A 79 10.28 -5.38 -8.86
C SER A 79 9.03 -4.62 -9.30
N GLU A 80 8.79 -3.44 -8.73
CA GLU A 80 7.67 -2.56 -9.09
C GLU A 80 7.78 -2.03 -10.53
N GLY A 81 9.01 -1.73 -10.98
CA GLY A 81 9.29 -1.32 -12.34
C GLY A 81 8.95 -2.42 -13.35
N MET A 82 9.36 -3.67 -13.07
CA MET A 82 8.98 -4.83 -13.89
C MET A 82 7.46 -5.03 -13.90
N ASN A 83 6.82 -5.00 -12.73
CA ASN A 83 5.36 -5.13 -12.61
C ASN A 83 4.63 -4.04 -13.41
N SER A 84 5.10 -2.80 -13.35
CA SER A 84 4.52 -1.68 -14.09
C SER A 84 4.63 -1.85 -15.60
N ARG A 85 5.77 -2.36 -16.10
CA ARG A 85 5.98 -2.67 -17.52
C ARG A 85 5.05 -3.79 -17.99
N ILE A 86 4.90 -4.87 -17.22
CA ILE A 86 3.99 -5.98 -17.53
C ILE A 86 2.55 -5.47 -17.58
N LYS A 87 2.11 -4.72 -16.55
CA LYS A 87 0.77 -4.13 -16.50
C LYS A 87 0.51 -3.20 -17.69
N MET A 88 1.51 -2.43 -18.12
CA MET A 88 1.40 -1.56 -19.30
C MET A 88 1.18 -2.36 -20.58
N LYS A 89 1.99 -3.40 -20.81
CA LYS A 89 1.84 -4.29 -21.98
C LYS A 89 0.47 -4.97 -22.00
N HIS A 90 0.01 -5.48 -20.86
CA HIS A 90 -1.30 -6.09 -20.72
C HIS A 90 -2.44 -5.11 -21.01
N ARG A 91 -2.39 -3.87 -20.48
CA ARG A 91 -3.38 -2.82 -20.76
C ARG A 91 -3.42 -2.43 -22.23
N ARG A 92 -2.25 -2.30 -22.88
CA ARG A 92 -2.16 -1.99 -24.32
C ARG A 92 -2.75 -3.10 -25.19
N GLY A 93 -2.67 -4.35 -24.76
CA GLY A 93 -3.33 -5.50 -25.39
C GLY A 93 -4.84 -5.63 -25.08
N GLY A 94 -5.48 -4.59 -24.54
CA GLY A 94 -6.90 -4.62 -24.18
C GLY A 94 -7.24 -5.55 -23.01
N GLY A 95 -6.24 -5.97 -22.22
CA GLY A 95 -6.40 -6.88 -21.09
C GLY A 95 -6.78 -8.32 -21.46
N ARG A 96 -6.66 -8.69 -22.74
CA ARG A 96 -7.02 -10.02 -23.28
C ARG A 96 -5.82 -10.90 -23.57
N ALA A 97 -4.61 -10.37 -23.42
CA ALA A 97 -3.40 -11.12 -23.66
C ALA A 97 -3.23 -12.18 -22.56
N GLY A 98 -3.33 -13.46 -22.94
CA GLY A 98 -2.96 -14.57 -22.07
C GLY A 98 -1.49 -14.51 -21.69
N ILE A 99 -1.10 -15.24 -20.63
CA ILE A 99 0.26 -15.18 -20.07
C ILE A 99 1.35 -15.51 -21.10
N GLU A 100 1.06 -16.43 -22.02
CA GLU A 100 1.95 -16.82 -23.13
C GLU A 100 2.26 -15.63 -24.05
N LEU A 101 1.24 -14.85 -24.42
CA LEU A 101 1.39 -13.70 -25.30
C LEU A 101 2.17 -12.57 -24.58
N ILE A 102 1.88 -12.32 -23.30
CA ILE A 102 2.63 -11.36 -22.48
C ILE A 102 4.11 -11.76 -22.39
N ASN A 103 4.39 -13.05 -22.19
CA ASN A 103 5.75 -13.58 -22.14
C ASN A 103 6.47 -13.40 -23.47
N ALA A 104 5.82 -13.70 -24.60
CA ALA A 104 6.37 -13.43 -25.92
C ALA A 104 6.73 -11.94 -26.09
N TYR A 105 5.82 -11.02 -25.76
CA TYR A 105 6.11 -9.57 -25.78
C TYR A 105 7.24 -9.13 -24.84
N ASN A 106 7.55 -9.90 -23.78
CA ASN A 106 8.64 -9.60 -22.85
C ASN A 106 10.00 -10.08 -23.34
N VAL A 107 10.03 -11.17 -24.10
CA VAL A 107 11.26 -11.75 -24.67
C VAL A 107 11.63 -11.11 -26.01
N LEU A 108 10.63 -10.74 -26.82
CA LEU A 108 10.84 -10.11 -28.13
C LEU A 108 11.34 -8.67 -27.97
N LYS A 109 12.36 -8.28 -28.73
CA LYS A 109 12.84 -6.90 -28.78
C LYS A 109 11.86 -6.08 -29.64
N MET A 110 11.75 -4.77 -29.36
CA MET A 110 10.89 -3.88 -30.18
C MET A 110 11.29 -3.88 -31.67
N SER A 111 12.56 -4.17 -31.98
CA SER A 111 13.06 -4.38 -33.35
C SER A 111 12.41 -5.55 -34.06
N ASP A 112 11.94 -6.55 -33.32
CA ASP A 112 11.43 -7.81 -33.85
C ASP A 112 9.92 -7.72 -34.17
N LEU A 113 9.26 -6.64 -33.70
CA LEU A 113 7.83 -6.37 -33.95
C LEU A 113 7.60 -5.29 -35.01
N ALA A 114 8.64 -4.54 -35.38
CA ALA A 114 8.61 -3.59 -36.48
C ALA A 114 9.18 -4.29 -37.72
N GLY A 115 8.34 -5.11 -38.37
CA GLY A 115 8.55 -5.46 -39.78
C GLY A 115 8.29 -4.27 -40.68
#